data_AF-A0A0A1W476-F1
#
_entry.id   AF-A0A0A1W476-F1
#
_cell.length_a   1.000
_cell.length_b   1.000
_cell.length_c   1.000
_cell.angle_alpha   90.00
_cell.angle_beta   90.00
_cell.angle_gamma   90.00
#
_symmetry.space_group_name_H-M   'P 1'
#
loop_
_entity.id
_entity.type
_entity.pdbx_description
1 polymer ?
#
loop_
_entity_poly.entity_id
_entity_poly.type
_entity_poly.pdbx_seq_one_letter_code
_entity_poly.pdbx_strand_id
1 'polypeptide(L)'
;MDDDDWPMADPQIRKDYEAELGRFLLAHNEVDYRLTQVIRQCVTHLGGNSALIGRLQAGSFDNRLTIFELLQSFRHELRDLDVNHLRKLNADRNKLAHGHMDQNPFDGSYEILDRQKFQRRMAFPIDAIVTGRETLERIADNLNLMECRYEFDDLEIEDADPPATRN
;
A
#
# COMPACT_ATOMS: atom_id res chain seq x y z
N MET A 1 -43.92 26.62 -17.27
CA MET A 1 -42.50 26.69 -16.91
C MET A 1 -42.07 25.26 -16.97
N ASP A 2 -41.40 24.91 -18.07
CA ASP A 2 -40.92 23.55 -18.30
C ASP A 2 -39.87 23.25 -17.24
N ASP A 3 -40.07 22.15 -16.52
CA ASP A 3 -39.04 21.61 -15.64
C ASP A 3 -37.82 21.32 -16.53
N ASP A 4 -36.71 22.02 -16.25
CA ASP A 4 -35.39 21.73 -16.80
C ASP A 4 -34.97 20.34 -16.31
N ASP A 5 -35.52 19.29 -16.92
CA ASP A 5 -35.07 17.88 -16.84
C ASP A 5 -33.73 17.77 -17.60
N TRP A 6 -32.73 18.54 -17.16
CA TRP A 6 -31.36 18.34 -17.56
C TRP A 6 -30.91 16.97 -17.04
N PRO A 7 -30.25 16.13 -17.85
CA PRO A 7 -29.71 14.86 -17.37
C PRO A 7 -28.66 15.16 -16.31
N MET A 8 -29.06 15.03 -15.04
CA MET A 8 -28.18 15.15 -13.89
C MET A 8 -27.63 13.77 -13.55
N ALA A 9 -26.34 13.73 -13.20
CA ALA A 9 -25.69 12.53 -12.74
C ALA A 9 -26.38 11.98 -11.48
N ASP A 10 -26.55 10.65 -11.43
CA ASP A 10 -27.14 9.98 -10.29
C ASP A 10 -26.29 10.23 -9.03
N PRO A 11 -26.85 10.77 -7.92
CA PRO A 11 -26.15 10.93 -6.65
C PRO A 11 -25.51 9.63 -6.12
N GLN A 12 -25.98 8.46 -6.55
CA GLN A 12 -25.41 7.17 -6.19
C GLN A 12 -23.99 7.00 -6.75
N ILE A 13 -23.68 7.54 -7.94
CA ILE A 13 -22.34 7.49 -8.55
C ILE A 13 -21.30 8.08 -7.60
N ARG A 14 -21.67 9.14 -6.88
CA ARG A 14 -20.80 9.78 -5.89
C ARG A 14 -20.55 8.93 -4.67
N LYS A 15 -21.60 8.32 -4.13
CA LYS A 15 -21.47 7.45 -2.95
C LYS A 15 -20.59 6.25 -3.26
N ASP A 16 -20.77 5.66 -4.44
CA ASP A 16 -20.00 4.49 -4.87
C ASP A 16 -18.53 4.85 -5.06
N TYR A 17 -18.25 6.00 -5.68
CA TYR A 17 -16.88 6.50 -5.84
C TYR A 17 -16.19 6.78 -4.48
N GLU A 18 -16.86 7.50 -3.57
CA GLU A 18 -16.34 7.80 -2.23
C GLU A 18 -16.10 6.51 -1.41
N ALA A 19 -16.98 5.51 -1.54
CA ALA A 19 -16.84 4.22 -0.90
C ALA A 19 -15.61 3.45 -1.43
N GLU A 20 -15.43 3.37 -2.75
CA GLU A 20 -14.27 2.70 -3.35
C GLU A 20 -12.97 3.44 -3.02
N LEU A 21 -12.97 4.77 -3.00
CA LEU A 21 -11.83 5.55 -2.54
C LEU A 21 -11.47 5.21 -1.09
N GLY A 22 -12.46 5.16 -0.19
CA GLY A 22 -12.24 4.79 1.20
C GLY A 22 -11.59 3.42 1.33
N ARG A 23 -12.09 2.42 0.59
CA ARG A 23 -11.52 1.07 0.54
C ARG A 23 -10.09 1.06 0.01
N PHE A 24 -9.81 1.81 -1.06
CA PHE A 24 -8.46 1.97 -1.61
C PHE A 24 -7.47 2.54 -0.58
N LEU A 25 -7.87 3.58 0.17
CA LEU A 25 -7.03 4.18 1.20
C LEU A 25 -6.74 3.20 2.36
N LEU A 26 -7.74 2.41 2.75
CA LEU A 26 -7.58 1.38 3.78
C LEU A 26 -6.63 0.27 3.30
N ALA A 27 -6.78 -0.21 2.07
CA ALA A 27 -5.88 -1.22 1.49
C ALA A 27 -4.43 -0.71 1.42
N HIS A 28 -4.22 0.57 1.09
CA HIS A 28 -2.88 1.17 1.11
C HIS A 28 -2.29 1.19 2.53
N ASN A 29 -3.09 1.54 3.55
CA ASN A 29 -2.61 1.57 4.93
C ASN A 29 -2.24 0.17 5.43
N GLU A 30 -2.98 -0.86 5.02
CA GLU A 30 -2.63 -2.25 5.32
C GLU A 30 -1.29 -2.65 4.69
N VAL A 31 -1.07 -2.32 3.42
CA VAL A 31 0.23 -2.53 2.76
C VAL A 31 1.36 -1.80 3.49
N ASP A 32 1.15 -0.56 3.90
CA ASP A 32 2.14 0.22 4.66
C ASP A 32 2.49 -0.43 6.00
N TYR A 33 1.47 -0.89 6.73
CA TYR A 33 1.66 -1.62 7.98
C TYR A 33 2.45 -2.92 7.77
N ARG A 34 2.03 -3.76 6.82
CA ARG A 34 2.67 -5.06 6.56
C ARG A 34 4.09 -4.91 6.04
N LEU A 35 4.33 -3.98 5.13
CA LEU A 35 5.67 -3.64 4.66
C LEU A 35 6.57 -3.25 5.83
N THR A 36 6.05 -2.48 6.78
CA THR A 36 6.77 -2.10 7.98
C THR A 36 7.13 -3.30 8.85
N GLN A 37 6.22 -4.28 9.01
CA GLN A 37 6.51 -5.50 9.76
C GLN A 37 7.58 -6.37 9.08
N VAL A 38 7.48 -6.57 7.77
CA VAL A 38 8.48 -7.33 7.00
C VAL A 38 9.86 -6.68 7.10
N ILE A 39 9.97 -5.36 6.93
CA ILE A 39 11.23 -4.62 7.11
C ILE A 39 11.76 -4.82 8.52
N ARG A 40 10.90 -4.70 9.54
CA ARG A 40 11.28 -4.86 10.94
C ARG A 40 11.85 -6.25 11.22
N GLN A 41 11.19 -7.31 10.76
CA GLN A 41 11.67 -8.68 10.90
C GLN A 41 13.02 -8.84 10.20
N CYS A 42 13.13 -8.46 8.93
CA CYS A 42 14.38 -8.53 8.16
C CYS A 42 15.55 -7.86 8.88
N VAL A 43 15.34 -6.65 9.39
CA VAL A 43 16.38 -5.89 10.11
C VAL A 43 16.72 -6.53 11.45
N THR A 44 15.74 -7.13 12.13
CA THR A 44 15.96 -7.85 13.39
C THR A 44 16.83 -9.09 13.17
N HIS A 45 16.54 -9.89 12.13
CA HIS A 45 17.39 -11.03 11.76
C HIS A 45 18.82 -10.65 11.35
N LEU A 46 19.03 -9.41 10.88
CA LEU A 46 20.37 -8.89 10.57
C LEU A 46 21.11 -8.34 11.81
N GLY A 47 20.55 -8.48 13.01
CA GLY A 47 21.13 -7.98 14.26
C GLY A 47 20.92 -6.47 14.47
N GLY A 48 19.95 -5.88 13.78
CA GLY A 48 19.59 -4.46 13.94
C GLY A 48 19.07 -4.15 15.34
N ASN A 49 19.48 -3.02 15.91
CA ASN A 49 19.02 -2.59 17.23
C ASN A 49 17.66 -1.86 17.17
N SER A 50 17.01 -1.74 18.33
CA SER A 50 15.69 -1.10 18.48
C SER A 50 15.65 0.37 18.01
N ALA A 51 16.75 1.10 18.16
CA ALA A 51 16.86 2.49 17.73
C ALA A 51 16.92 2.64 16.19
N LEU A 52 17.47 1.65 15.48
CA LEU A 52 17.40 1.58 14.03
C LEU A 52 15.97 1.26 13.60
N ILE A 53 15.37 0.21 14.17
CA ILE A 53 14.00 -0.22 13.85
C ILE A 53 13.00 0.94 14.04
N GLY A 54 13.06 1.66 15.16
CA GLY A 54 12.17 2.80 15.41
C GLY A 54 12.31 3.92 14.38
N ARG A 55 13.51 4.16 13.84
CA ARG A 55 13.73 5.14 12.76
C ARG A 55 13.15 4.68 11.43
N LEU A 56 13.22 3.39 11.12
CA LEU A 56 12.65 2.83 9.89
C LEU A 56 11.11 2.90 9.92
N GLN A 57 10.51 2.67 11.09
CA GLN A 57 9.06 2.74 11.28
C GLN A 57 8.53 4.18 11.15
N ALA A 58 9.26 5.18 11.65
CA ALA A 58 8.83 6.58 11.63
C ALA A 58 9.00 7.29 10.26
N GLY A 59 9.62 6.63 9.27
CA GLY A 59 9.86 7.20 7.93
C GLY A 59 8.59 7.42 7.11
N SER A 60 8.75 8.01 5.92
CA SER A 60 7.70 8.02 4.89
C SER A 60 7.55 6.63 4.24
N PHE A 61 6.42 6.41 3.55
CA PHE A 61 6.22 5.20 2.74
C PHE A 61 7.34 5.00 1.71
N ASP A 62 7.76 6.08 1.02
CA ASP A 62 8.86 6.01 0.05
C ASP A 62 10.20 5.65 0.69
N ASN A 63 10.46 6.11 1.92
CA ASN A 63 11.65 5.69 2.66
C ASN A 63 11.58 4.19 2.94
N ARG A 64 10.43 3.67 3.37
CA ARG A 64 10.22 2.22 3.59
C ARG A 64 10.40 1.41 2.32
N LEU A 65 9.87 1.87 1.19
CA LEU A 65 10.10 1.21 -0.11
C LEU A 65 11.58 1.19 -0.50
N THR A 66 12.31 2.28 -0.24
CA THR A 66 13.75 2.34 -0.51
C THR A 66 14.53 1.35 0.36
N ILE A 67 14.18 1.25 1.65
CA ILE A 67 14.76 0.26 2.55
C ILE A 67 14.45 -1.16 2.07
N PHE A 68 13.20 -1.41 1.68
CA PHE A 68 12.77 -2.71 1.19
C PHE A 68 13.50 -3.13 -0.08
N GLU A 69 13.68 -2.22 -1.05
CA GLU A 69 14.45 -2.45 -2.27
C GLU A 69 15.93 -2.80 -1.98
N LEU A 70 16.52 -2.16 -0.97
CA LEU A 70 17.85 -2.55 -0.48
C LEU A 70 17.82 -3.97 0.10
N LEU A 71 16.82 -4.32 0.92
CA LEU A 71 16.68 -5.66 1.48
C LEU A 71 16.47 -6.74 0.41
N GLN A 72 15.76 -6.45 -0.69
CA GLN A 72 15.62 -7.35 -1.84
C GLN A 72 16.95 -7.73 -2.50
N SER A 73 17.97 -6.88 -2.35
CA SER A 73 19.33 -7.17 -2.84
C SER A 73 20.03 -8.25 -2.01
N PHE A 74 19.64 -8.43 -0.74
CA PHE A 74 20.23 -9.40 0.19
C PHE A 74 19.37 -10.63 0.44
N ARG A 75 18.05 -10.55 0.23
CA ARG A 75 17.09 -11.62 0.49
C ARG A 75 16.29 -11.95 -0.76
N HIS A 76 16.36 -13.19 -1.20
CA HIS A 76 15.72 -13.65 -2.43
C HIS A 76 14.21 -13.78 -2.27
N GLU A 77 13.77 -14.07 -1.05
CA GLU A 77 12.38 -14.23 -0.61
C GLU A 77 11.57 -12.94 -0.77
N LEU A 78 12.23 -11.78 -0.82
CA LEU A 78 11.60 -10.47 -0.96
C LEU A 78 11.43 -10.03 -2.41
N ARG A 79 12.03 -10.73 -3.39
CA ARG A 79 12.14 -10.27 -4.78
C ARG A 79 10.82 -10.28 -5.55
N ASP A 80 9.81 -10.98 -5.05
CA ASP A 80 8.53 -11.14 -5.73
C ASP A 80 7.66 -9.86 -5.69
N LEU A 81 8.05 -8.87 -4.90
CA LEU A 81 7.31 -7.62 -4.77
C LEU A 81 7.85 -6.53 -5.71
N ASP A 82 7.00 -6.01 -6.59
CA ASP A 82 7.32 -4.90 -7.49
C ASP A 82 7.25 -3.55 -6.76
N VAL A 83 8.42 -3.06 -6.33
CA VAL A 83 8.56 -1.77 -5.63
C VAL A 83 8.15 -0.59 -6.50
N ASN A 84 8.39 -0.64 -7.81
CA ASN A 84 8.02 0.46 -8.71
C ASN A 84 6.51 0.58 -8.86
N HIS A 85 5.81 -0.55 -8.86
CA HIS A 85 4.36 -0.57 -8.83
C HIS A 85 3.82 0.03 -7.53
N LEU A 86 4.42 -0.29 -6.38
CA LEU A 86 4.05 0.31 -5.09
C LEU A 86 4.29 1.82 -5.03
N ARG A 87 5.40 2.31 -5.62
CA ARG A 87 5.64 3.77 -5.76
C ARG A 87 4.54 4.45 -6.57
N LYS A 88 4.10 3.81 -7.65
CA LYS A 88 2.99 4.31 -8.48
C LYS A 88 1.68 4.37 -7.69
N LEU A 89 1.35 3.32 -6.95
CA LEU A 89 0.15 3.26 -6.10
C LEU A 89 0.18 4.31 -4.98
N ASN A 90 1.34 4.54 -4.35
CA ASN A 90 1.52 5.62 -3.37
C ASN A 90 1.35 7.02 -4.01
N ALA A 91 1.87 7.22 -5.22
CA ALA A 91 1.65 8.47 -5.94
C ALA A 91 0.17 8.71 -6.26
N ASP A 92 -0.54 7.66 -6.67
CA ASP A 92 -1.99 7.73 -6.94
C ASP A 92 -2.79 7.97 -5.65
N ARG A 93 -2.42 7.33 -4.55
CA ARG A 93 -2.96 7.60 -3.21
C ARG A 93 -2.77 9.05 -2.79
N ASN A 94 -1.61 9.63 -3.00
CA ASN A 94 -1.36 11.03 -2.64
C ASN A 94 -2.18 12.00 -3.50
N LYS A 95 -2.41 11.69 -4.78
CA LYS A 95 -3.31 12.49 -5.63
C LYS A 95 -4.76 12.38 -5.15
N LEU A 96 -5.22 11.18 -4.84
CA LEU A 96 -6.59 10.93 -4.38
C LEU A 96 -6.88 11.52 -3.00
N ALA A 97 -5.93 11.41 -2.07
CA ALA A 97 -6.10 11.88 -0.69
C ALA A 97 -5.99 13.41 -0.53
N HIS A 98 -5.28 14.08 -1.45
CA HIS A 98 -5.00 15.53 -1.33
C HIS A 98 -5.58 16.37 -2.47
N GLY A 99 -6.02 15.74 -3.55
CA GLY A 99 -6.67 16.41 -4.67
C GLY A 99 -8.11 16.81 -4.35
N HIS A 100 -8.58 17.87 -5.00
CA HIS A 100 -9.99 18.24 -4.94
C HIS A 100 -10.74 17.43 -5.99
N MET A 101 -11.72 16.64 -5.56
CA MET A 101 -12.57 15.85 -6.47
C MET A 101 -13.67 16.74 -7.01
N ASP A 102 -13.80 16.76 -8.34
CA ASP A 102 -14.86 17.45 -9.06
C ASP A 102 -15.67 16.40 -9.85
N GLN A 103 -16.97 16.33 -9.59
CA GLN A 103 -17.87 15.44 -10.30
C GLN A 103 -18.53 16.22 -11.43
N ASN A 104 -18.42 15.70 -12.65
CA ASN A 104 -19.16 16.24 -13.77
C ASN A 104 -20.68 16.02 -13.54
N PRO A 105 -21.49 17.09 -13.49
CA PRO A 105 -22.90 16.99 -13.17
C PRO A 105 -23.74 16.31 -14.26
N PHE A 106 -23.22 16.11 -15.46
CA PHE A 106 -23.98 15.56 -16.60
C PHE A 106 -23.81 14.04 -16.75
N ASP A 107 -22.59 13.53 -16.55
CA ASP A 107 -22.26 12.11 -16.77
C ASP A 107 -21.75 11.40 -15.50
N GLY A 108 -21.52 12.15 -14.42
CA GLY A 108 -21.03 11.62 -13.15
C GLY A 108 -19.53 11.28 -13.13
N SER A 109 -18.78 11.60 -14.20
CA SER A 109 -17.33 11.37 -14.26
C SER A 109 -16.56 12.20 -13.23
N TYR A 110 -15.44 11.65 -12.76
CA TYR A 110 -14.60 12.27 -11.74
C TYR A 110 -13.28 12.80 -12.30
N GLU A 111 -13.00 14.06 -11.99
CA GLU A 111 -11.71 14.68 -12.19
C GLU A 111 -11.08 15.02 -10.84
N ILE A 112 -9.77 14.82 -10.73
CA ILE A 112 -8.97 15.26 -9.59
C ILE A 112 -8.22 16.52 -9.99
N LEU A 113 -8.43 17.58 -9.22
CA LEU A 113 -7.65 18.80 -9.30
C LEU A 113 -6.43 18.69 -8.38
N ASP A 114 -5.25 18.73 -8.99
CA ASP A 114 -3.99 18.78 -8.24
C ASP A 114 -3.84 20.16 -7.57
N ARG A 115 -3.90 20.17 -6.22
CA ARG A 115 -3.79 21.38 -5.40
C ARG A 115 -2.41 22.06 -5.52
N GLN A 116 -1.35 21.33 -5.87
CA GLN A 116 -0.03 21.94 -6.07
C GLN A 116 0.10 22.64 -7.42
N LYS A 117 -0.69 22.23 -8.42
CA LYS A 117 -0.57 22.74 -9.79
C LYS A 117 -1.79 23.49 -10.29
N PHE A 118 -2.88 23.61 -9.50
CA PHE A 118 -4.12 24.40 -9.71
C PHE A 118 -4.77 24.41 -11.12
N GLN A 119 -4.20 23.69 -12.10
CA GLN A 119 -4.50 23.79 -13.53
C GLN A 119 -4.45 22.42 -14.23
N ARG A 120 -4.04 21.35 -13.54
CA ARG A 120 -4.12 19.99 -14.09
C ARG A 120 -5.31 19.28 -13.50
N ARG A 121 -6.33 19.13 -14.34
CA ARG A 121 -7.41 18.17 -14.16
C ARG A 121 -6.92 16.82 -14.64
N MET A 122 -7.08 15.80 -13.81
CA MET A 122 -6.79 14.42 -14.20
C MET A 122 -8.05 13.61 -14.05
N ALA A 123 -8.50 12.98 -15.13
CA ALA A 123 -9.52 11.94 -15.04
C ALA A 123 -8.98 10.80 -14.17
N PHE A 124 -9.73 10.43 -13.14
CA PHE A 124 -9.41 9.29 -12.30
C PHE A 124 -10.68 8.42 -12.21
N PRO A 125 -10.88 7.50 -13.17
CA PRO A 125 -12.10 6.71 -13.22
C PRO A 125 -12.19 5.76 -12.03
N ILE A 126 -13.42 5.42 -11.63
CA ILE A 126 -13.69 4.48 -10.53
C ILE A 126 -12.98 3.12 -10.76
N ASP A 127 -12.92 2.64 -12.00
CA ASP A 127 -12.24 1.40 -12.37
C ASP A 127 -10.75 1.41 -12.02
N ALA A 128 -10.10 2.57 -12.09
CA ALA A 128 -8.69 2.71 -11.69
C ALA A 128 -8.53 2.61 -10.16
N ILE A 129 -9.48 3.13 -9.39
CA ILE A 129 -9.51 2.99 -7.93
C ILE A 129 -9.73 1.53 -7.55
N VAL A 130 -10.71 0.87 -8.17
CA VAL A 130 -11.03 -0.54 -7.94
C VAL A 130 -9.81 -1.42 -8.28
N THR A 131 -9.21 -1.23 -9.45
CA THR A 131 -8.01 -1.98 -9.87
C THR A 131 -6.83 -1.74 -8.91
N GLY A 132 -6.64 -0.48 -8.48
CA GLY A 132 -5.61 -0.11 -7.51
C GLY A 132 -5.84 -0.79 -6.16
N ARG A 133 -7.09 -0.83 -5.68
CA ARG A 133 -7.50 -1.48 -4.43
C ARG A 133 -7.20 -2.97 -4.47
N GLU A 134 -7.68 -3.68 -5.50
CA GLU A 134 -7.46 -5.12 -5.66
C GLU A 134 -5.98 -5.49 -5.81
N THR A 135 -5.19 -4.57 -6.36
CA THR A 135 -3.75 -4.72 -6.43
C THR A 135 -3.11 -4.57 -5.05
N LEU A 136 -3.51 -3.56 -4.28
CA LEU A 136 -3.03 -3.36 -2.91
C LEU A 136 -3.40 -4.53 -2.00
N GLU A 137 -4.61 -5.07 -2.11
CA GLU A 137 -5.06 -6.25 -1.36
C GLU A 137 -4.19 -7.47 -1.65
N ARG A 138 -3.93 -7.78 -2.92
CA ARG A 138 -3.03 -8.88 -3.30
C ARG A 138 -1.60 -8.67 -2.79
N ILE A 139 -1.12 -7.43 -2.79
CA ILE A 139 0.19 -7.10 -2.24
C ILE A 139 0.20 -7.30 -0.71
N ALA A 140 -0.85 -6.87 -0.01
CA ALA A 140 -0.99 -7.07 1.43
C ALA A 140 -0.98 -8.57 1.78
N ASP A 141 -1.70 -9.39 1.02
CA ASP A 141 -1.69 -10.85 1.19
C ASP A 141 -0.28 -11.45 1.02
N ASN A 142 0.46 -10.99 0.02
CA ASN A 142 1.84 -11.44 -0.21
C ASN A 142 2.77 -11.00 0.94
N LEU A 143 2.66 -9.76 1.40
CA LEU A 143 3.43 -9.26 2.54
C LEU A 143 3.09 -10.01 3.83
N ASN A 144 1.80 -10.34 4.06
CA ASN A 144 1.38 -11.15 5.18
C ASN A 144 1.98 -12.57 5.11
N LEU A 145 2.02 -13.18 3.92
CA LEU A 145 2.70 -14.47 3.74
C LEU A 145 4.21 -14.38 4.05
N MET A 146 4.87 -13.30 3.61
CA MET A 146 6.27 -13.06 3.95
C MET A 146 6.47 -12.88 5.45
N GLU A 147 5.58 -12.14 6.12
CA GLU A 147 5.59 -11.93 7.57
C GLU A 147 5.48 -13.26 8.33
N CYS A 148 4.54 -14.13 7.93
CA CYS A 148 4.39 -15.45 8.54
C CYS A 148 5.65 -16.31 8.39
N ARG A 149 6.33 -16.28 7.22
CA ARG A 149 7.55 -17.07 7.02
C ARG A 149 8.63 -16.75 8.06
N TYR A 150 8.84 -15.46 8.34
CA TYR A 150 9.81 -15.05 9.36
C TYR A 150 9.41 -15.51 10.76
N GLU A 151 8.11 -15.50 11.10
CA GLU A 151 7.65 -16.03 12.39
C GLU A 151 7.89 -17.53 12.55
N PHE A 152 7.81 -18.31 11.46
CA PHE A 152 8.05 -19.76 11.50
C PHE A 152 9.55 -20.13 11.40
N ASP A 153 10.37 -19.36 10.68
CA ASP A 153 11.83 -19.57 10.62
C ASP A 153 12.49 -19.43 12.01
N ASP A 154 11.95 -18.58 12.89
CA ASP A 154 12.39 -18.43 14.28
C ASP A 154 12.03 -19.64 15.17
N LEU A 155 11.12 -20.52 14.74
CA LEU A 155 10.68 -21.70 15.50
C LEU A 155 11.50 -22.97 15.20
N GLU A 156 12.35 -22.96 14.17
CA GLU A 156 13.13 -24.15 13.77
C GLU A 156 14.44 -24.34 14.55
N ILE A 157 14.73 -23.51 15.56
CA ILE A 157 15.98 -23.57 16.36
C ILE A 157 15.68 -23.78 17.84
N GLU A 158 15.02 -24.87 18.20
CA GLU A 158 14.99 -25.34 19.60
C GLU A 158 14.71 -26.84 19.69
N ASP A 159 15.50 -27.69 19.01
CA ASP A 159 15.60 -29.14 19.34
C ASP A 159 16.73 -29.83 18.54
N ALA A 160 17.98 -29.58 18.94
CA ALA A 160 19.08 -30.51 18.68
C ALA A 160 20.27 -30.21 19.60
N ASP A 161 20.11 -30.48 20.89
CA ASP A 161 21.29 -30.75 21.72
C ASP A 161 21.96 -32.03 21.16
N PRO A 162 23.19 -31.98 20.63
CA PRO A 162 23.86 -33.19 20.22
C PRO A 162 24.09 -34.05 21.48
N PRO A 163 23.81 -35.37 21.42
CA PRO A 163 23.98 -36.23 22.59
C PRO A 163 25.43 -36.15 23.05
N ALA A 164 25.62 -35.76 24.31
CA ALA A 164 26.92 -35.69 24.96
C ALA A 164 27.64 -37.04 24.79
N THR A 165 28.66 -37.07 23.93
CA THR A 165 29.52 -38.24 23.79
C THR A 165 30.35 -38.38 25.05
N ARG A 166 29.89 -39.23 25.97
CA ARG A 166 30.73 -39.86 26.99
C ARG A 166 31.39 -41.10 26.38
N ASN A 167 32.69 -41.00 26.13
CA ASN A 167 33.76 -41.93 26.59
C ASN A 167 35.05 -41.68 25.80
#